data_AF-A0A6J0TW62-F1
#
_entry.id   AF-A0A6J0TW62-F1
#
_cell.length_a   1.000
_cell.length_b   1.000
_cell.length_c   1.000
_cell.angle_alpha   90.00
_cell.angle_beta   90.00
_cell.angle_gamma   90.00
#
_symmetry.space_group_name_H-M   'P 1'
#
loop_
_entity.id
_entity.type
_entity.pdbx_description
1 polymer ?
#
loop_
_entity_poly.entity_id
_entity_poly.type
_entity_poly.pdbx_seq_one_letter_code
_entity_poly.pdbx_strand_id
1 'polypeptide(L)'
;MTSAGSAIGSPNKIGEPTLSGSGTKKRDSLGSSPAHAIAKDVGEIYSRILDHRAVIQGEIRYFIKEFEEKRGLRELRVLENLKNTVFEANAETLPKCEEVMHGNLNEALRRLHIANEMISRLQQREQENLQLQTEKRMTGETQRRAQWEEFMKEQQNIKVVVDEEHTKAMERLKEQYDAMEKDLAKYAA
;
A
#
# COMPACT_ATOMS: atom_id res chain seq x y z
N MET A 1 -36.41 -47.74 -17.87
CA MET A 1 -36.35 -48.96 -17.05
C MET A 1 -35.98 -48.50 -15.65
N THR A 2 -36.74 -48.58 -14.56
CA THR A 2 -37.94 -49.30 -14.09
C THR A 2 -38.39 -48.52 -12.84
N SER A 3 -39.57 -47.90 -12.80
CA SER A 3 -40.83 -48.40 -12.20
C SER A 3 -40.76 -48.85 -10.73
N ALA A 4 -41.29 -48.00 -9.83
CA ALA A 4 -42.22 -48.28 -8.71
C ALA A 4 -42.42 -46.94 -7.96
N GLY A 5 -43.57 -46.37 -7.63
CA GLY A 5 -44.94 -46.88 -7.53
C GLY A 5 -45.43 -46.65 -6.09
N SER A 6 -46.19 -45.58 -5.80
CA SER A 6 -47.39 -45.60 -4.92
C SER A 6 -47.95 -44.23 -4.52
N ALA A 7 -49.26 -44.09 -4.77
CA ALA A 7 -50.35 -43.36 -4.08
C ALA A 7 -50.05 -41.96 -3.49
N ILE A 8 -50.58 -40.86 -4.04
CA ILE A 8 -51.99 -40.39 -4.01
C ILE A 8 -52.61 -40.41 -2.59
N GLY A 9 -52.60 -39.25 -1.93
CA GLY A 9 -53.39 -38.93 -0.75
C GLY A 9 -54.01 -37.54 -0.90
N SER A 10 -55.33 -37.51 -1.07
CA SER A 10 -56.16 -36.36 -1.40
C SER A 10 -56.36 -35.35 -0.25
N PRO A 11 -56.80 -34.11 -0.57
CA PRO A 11 -56.93 -33.00 0.36
C PRO A 11 -58.20 -33.08 1.22
N ASN A 12 -58.08 -32.55 2.44
CA ASN A 12 -59.15 -32.39 3.41
C ASN A 12 -60.30 -31.53 2.83
N LYS A 13 -61.49 -32.13 2.79
CA LYS A 13 -62.77 -31.44 2.57
C LYS A 13 -63.13 -30.63 3.81
N ILE A 14 -63.34 -29.32 3.65
CA ILE A 14 -64.10 -28.51 4.62
C ILE A 14 -65.29 -27.93 3.86
N GLY A 15 -66.46 -28.22 4.41
CA GLY A 15 -67.75 -28.10 3.76
C GLY A 15 -68.22 -26.67 3.58
N GLU A 16 -68.76 -26.44 2.40
CA GLU A 16 -69.66 -25.34 2.05
C GLU A 16 -71.10 -25.91 2.10
N PRO A 17 -72.04 -25.30 2.83
CA PRO A 17 -73.45 -25.59 2.62
C PRO A 17 -74.04 -24.53 1.69
N THR A 18 -74.19 -24.91 0.42
CA THR A 18 -75.16 -24.31 -0.49
C THR A 18 -76.58 -24.53 0.05
N LEU A 19 -77.27 -23.42 0.27
CA LEU A 19 -78.72 -23.34 0.48
C LEU A 19 -79.44 -23.67 -0.83
N SER A 20 -80.34 -24.66 -0.80
CA SER A 20 -81.63 -24.67 -1.53
C SER A 20 -82.24 -26.07 -1.45
N GLY A 21 -83.45 -26.18 -0.87
CA GLY A 21 -84.16 -27.46 -0.86
C GLY A 21 -85.29 -27.54 0.16
N SER A 22 -86.35 -26.77 -0.09
CA SER A 22 -87.71 -26.88 0.45
C SER A 22 -88.08 -28.25 1.05
N GLY A 23 -88.36 -28.28 2.35
CA GLY A 23 -88.89 -29.43 3.07
C GLY A 23 -89.83 -28.98 4.19
N THR A 24 -91.08 -28.75 3.84
CA THR A 24 -92.19 -28.35 4.70
C THR A 24 -92.35 -29.26 5.92
N LYS A 25 -92.10 -28.75 7.14
CA LYS A 25 -92.78 -29.21 8.36
C LYS A 25 -93.10 -28.01 9.24
N LYS A 26 -94.41 -27.71 9.27
CA LYS A 26 -95.08 -26.82 10.23
C LYS A 26 -94.56 -27.13 11.64
N ARG A 27 -94.04 -26.12 12.34
CA ARG A 27 -93.92 -26.13 13.79
C ARG A 27 -94.19 -24.72 14.30
N ASP A 28 -95.45 -24.54 14.67
CA ASP A 28 -95.96 -23.71 15.75
C ASP A 28 -95.31 -22.34 15.93
N SER A 29 -96.06 -21.36 15.46
CA SER A 29 -96.12 -19.99 15.97
C SER A 29 -96.18 -19.96 17.50
N LEU A 30 -95.02 -19.86 18.14
CA LEU A 30 -94.87 -19.15 19.41
C LEU A 30 -94.34 -17.76 19.09
N GLY A 31 -95.09 -16.75 19.52
CA GLY A 31 -94.73 -15.34 19.34
C GLY A 31 -93.30 -15.10 19.78
N SER A 32 -92.50 -14.49 18.90
CA SER A 32 -91.16 -14.02 19.22
C SER A 32 -91.25 -13.07 20.40
N SER A 33 -90.82 -13.52 21.58
CA SER A 33 -90.67 -12.63 22.73
C SER A 33 -89.77 -11.46 22.30
N PRO A 34 -90.11 -10.20 22.66
CA PRO A 34 -89.29 -9.05 22.29
C PRO A 34 -87.82 -9.20 22.72
N ALA A 35 -87.55 -9.94 23.80
CA ALA A 35 -86.20 -10.27 24.24
C ALA A 35 -85.43 -11.14 23.22
N HIS A 36 -86.12 -12.04 22.51
CA HIS A 36 -85.50 -12.91 21.50
C HIS A 36 -85.17 -12.14 20.21
N ALA A 37 -86.01 -11.19 19.82
CA ALA A 37 -85.74 -10.29 18.71
C ALA A 37 -84.52 -9.39 18.99
N ILE A 38 -84.48 -8.79 20.19
CA ILE A 38 -83.35 -7.96 20.62
C ILE A 38 -82.05 -8.76 20.68
N ALA A 39 -82.07 -9.99 21.22
CA ALA A 39 -80.88 -10.84 21.26
C ALA A 39 -80.36 -11.19 19.86
N LYS A 40 -81.26 -11.39 18.89
CA LYS A 40 -80.91 -11.63 17.49
C LYS A 40 -80.29 -10.39 16.85
N ASP A 41 -80.90 -9.23 17.05
CA ASP A 41 -80.42 -7.95 16.50
C ASP A 41 -79.04 -7.58 17.10
N VAL A 42 -78.86 -7.76 18.40
CA VAL A 42 -77.57 -7.56 19.08
C VAL A 42 -76.53 -8.56 18.57
N GLY A 43 -76.88 -9.83 18.40
CA GLY A 43 -75.98 -10.83 17.80
C GLY A 43 -75.57 -10.50 16.36
N GLU A 44 -76.48 -9.92 15.58
CA GLU A 44 -76.23 -9.48 14.20
C GLU A 44 -75.38 -8.21 14.14
N ILE A 45 -75.56 -7.30 15.09
CA ILE A 45 -74.68 -6.12 15.24
C ILE A 45 -73.29 -6.57 15.69
N TYR A 46 -73.19 -7.50 16.64
CA TYR A 46 -71.91 -8.06 17.09
C TYR A 46 -71.17 -8.78 15.97
N SER A 47 -71.87 -9.57 15.15
CA SER A 47 -71.24 -10.22 14.00
C SER A 47 -70.76 -9.21 12.98
N ARG A 48 -71.50 -8.12 12.71
CA ARG A 48 -71.04 -7.06 11.80
C ARG A 48 -69.86 -6.25 12.34
N ILE A 49 -69.81 -6.00 13.65
CA ILE A 49 -68.73 -5.22 14.27
C ILE A 49 -67.45 -6.06 14.41
N LEU A 50 -67.58 -7.37 14.66
CA LEU A 50 -66.45 -8.29 14.87
C LEU A 50 -66.08 -9.11 13.62
N ASP A 51 -66.84 -9.00 12.52
CA ASP A 51 -66.46 -9.64 11.26
C ASP A 51 -65.35 -8.85 10.57
N HIS A 52 -64.14 -9.04 11.08
CA HIS A 52 -62.92 -8.47 10.54
C HIS A 52 -62.56 -9.00 9.15
N ARG A 53 -63.31 -9.98 8.60
CA ARG A 53 -63.00 -10.55 7.27
C ARG A 53 -62.99 -9.50 6.18
N ALA A 54 -63.94 -8.57 6.17
CA ALA A 54 -64.00 -7.54 5.12
C ALA A 54 -62.77 -6.61 5.17
N VAL A 55 -62.37 -6.21 6.37
CA VAL A 55 -61.19 -5.36 6.61
C VAL A 55 -59.91 -6.11 6.28
N ILE A 56 -59.71 -7.31 6.84
CA ILE A 56 -58.54 -8.15 6.60
C ILE A 56 -58.42 -8.52 5.12
N GLN A 57 -59.52 -8.86 4.44
CA GLN A 57 -59.48 -9.10 3.00
C GLN A 57 -59.17 -7.84 2.20
N GLY A 58 -59.62 -6.67 2.64
CA GLY A 58 -59.24 -5.38 2.06
C GLY A 58 -57.73 -5.15 2.14
N GLU A 59 -57.15 -5.34 3.32
CA GLU A 59 -55.72 -5.23 3.57
C GLU A 59 -54.91 -6.26 2.77
N ILE A 60 -55.35 -7.52 2.72
CA ILE A 60 -54.70 -8.57 1.91
C ILE A 60 -54.72 -8.21 0.43
N ARG A 61 -55.86 -7.75 -0.11
CA ARG A 61 -55.96 -7.32 -1.50
C ARG A 61 -55.08 -6.10 -1.77
N TYR A 62 -55.02 -5.15 -0.86
CA TYR A 62 -54.16 -3.98 -0.97
C TYR A 62 -52.67 -4.38 -0.96
N PHE A 63 -52.26 -5.26 -0.06
CA PHE A 63 -50.90 -5.78 0.04
C PHE A 63 -50.47 -6.47 -1.26
N ILE A 64 -51.29 -7.38 -1.77
CA ILE A 64 -51.04 -8.08 -3.03
C ILE A 64 -50.93 -7.07 -4.18
N LYS A 65 -51.86 -6.11 -4.27
CA LYS A 65 -51.84 -5.09 -5.33
C LYS A 65 -50.60 -4.20 -5.28
N GLU A 66 -50.18 -3.77 -4.10
CA GLU A 66 -48.98 -2.93 -3.95
C GLU A 66 -47.70 -3.70 -4.31
N PHE A 67 -47.56 -4.94 -3.86
CA PHE A 67 -46.34 -5.71 -4.05
C PHE A 67 -46.26 -6.42 -5.41
N GLU A 68 -47.36 -6.96 -5.93
CA GLU A 68 -47.37 -7.67 -7.22
C GLU A 68 -47.59 -6.73 -8.40
N GLU A 69 -48.43 -5.70 -8.29
CA GLU A 69 -48.75 -4.80 -9.42
C GLU A 69 -47.90 -3.52 -9.43
N LYS A 70 -47.89 -2.73 -8.35
CA LYS A 70 -47.26 -1.39 -8.38
C LYS A 70 -45.75 -1.42 -8.21
N ARG A 71 -45.25 -2.16 -7.23
CA ARG A 71 -43.81 -2.33 -7.00
C ARG A 71 -43.24 -3.47 -7.83
N GLY A 72 -44.03 -4.53 -8.02
CA GLY A 72 -43.63 -5.76 -8.68
C GLY A 72 -42.33 -6.31 -8.10
N LEU A 73 -41.53 -6.93 -8.96
CA LEU A 73 -40.22 -7.49 -8.60
C LEU A 73 -39.08 -6.46 -8.68
N ARG A 74 -39.36 -5.15 -8.52
CA ARG A 74 -38.33 -4.10 -8.62
C ARG A 74 -37.21 -4.32 -7.60
N GLU A 75 -37.57 -4.57 -6.35
CA GLU A 75 -36.62 -4.78 -5.25
C GLU A 75 -35.75 -6.01 -5.52
N LEU A 76 -36.35 -7.11 -5.99
CA LEU A 76 -35.64 -8.33 -6.38
C LEU A 76 -34.63 -8.05 -7.50
N ARG A 77 -35.02 -7.34 -8.57
CA ARG A 77 -34.10 -6.95 -9.66
C ARG A 77 -32.97 -6.06 -9.18
N VAL A 78 -33.25 -5.14 -8.25
CA VAL A 78 -32.21 -4.28 -7.67
C VAL A 78 -31.22 -5.11 -6.86
N LEU A 79 -31.69 -6.06 -6.05
CA LEU A 79 -30.82 -6.99 -5.32
C LEU A 79 -30.01 -7.88 -6.25
N GLU A 80 -30.62 -8.38 -7.33
CA GLU A 80 -29.93 -9.21 -8.32
C GLU A 80 -28.86 -8.41 -9.08
N ASN A 81 -29.18 -7.19 -9.50
CA ASN A 81 -28.22 -6.29 -10.13
C ASN A 81 -27.06 -5.93 -9.18
N LEU A 82 -27.37 -5.67 -7.90
CA LEU A 82 -26.36 -5.40 -6.89
C LEU A 82 -25.46 -6.63 -6.68
N LYS A 83 -26.06 -7.82 -6.55
CA LYS A 83 -25.33 -9.08 -6.46
C LYS A 83 -24.39 -9.26 -7.65
N ASN A 84 -24.86 -9.04 -8.88
CA ASN A 84 -24.04 -9.19 -10.09
C ASN A 84 -22.91 -8.16 -10.11
N THR A 85 -23.19 -6.90 -9.77
CA THR A 85 -22.17 -5.83 -9.69
C THR A 85 -21.10 -6.16 -8.65
N VAL A 86 -21.50 -6.65 -7.48
CA VAL A 86 -20.58 -7.08 -6.42
C VAL A 86 -19.76 -8.28 -6.86
N PHE A 87 -20.38 -9.23 -7.57
CA PHE A 87 -19.70 -10.40 -8.09
C PHE A 87 -18.68 -10.03 -9.16
N GLU A 88 -19.03 -9.19 -10.13
CA GLU A 88 -18.11 -8.68 -11.16
C GLU A 88 -16.95 -7.91 -10.53
N ALA A 89 -17.23 -7.03 -9.57
CA ALA A 89 -16.21 -6.28 -8.86
C ALA A 89 -15.22 -7.21 -8.13
N ASN A 90 -15.73 -8.24 -7.44
CA ASN A 90 -14.90 -9.15 -6.66
C ASN A 90 -14.18 -10.21 -7.50
N ALA A 91 -14.82 -10.72 -8.56
CA ALA A 91 -14.28 -11.80 -9.37
C ALA A 91 -13.33 -11.31 -10.47
N GLU A 92 -13.55 -10.09 -10.98
CA GLU A 92 -12.81 -9.58 -12.13
C GLU A 92 -12.02 -8.31 -11.79
N THR A 93 -12.68 -7.28 -11.27
CA THR A 93 -12.05 -5.96 -11.11
C THR A 93 -10.98 -5.96 -10.02
N LEU A 94 -11.27 -6.53 -8.84
CA LEU A 94 -10.31 -6.59 -7.74
C LEU A 94 -9.08 -7.43 -8.07
N PRO A 95 -9.19 -8.68 -8.59
CA PRO A 95 -8.02 -9.47 -8.95
C PRO A 95 -7.14 -8.82 -10.04
N LYS A 96 -7.75 -8.20 -11.07
CA LYS A 96 -7.00 -7.46 -12.08
C LYS A 96 -6.27 -6.26 -11.49
N CYS A 97 -6.90 -5.53 -10.58
CA CYS A 97 -6.27 -4.41 -9.88
C CYS A 97 -5.07 -4.89 -9.04
N GLU A 98 -5.24 -6.00 -8.32
CA GLU A 98 -4.18 -6.62 -7.52
C GLU A 98 -3.00 -7.05 -8.40
N GLU A 99 -3.26 -7.74 -9.51
CA GLU A 99 -2.24 -8.19 -10.46
C GLU A 99 -1.45 -7.00 -11.04
N VAL A 100 -2.15 -5.96 -11.51
CA VAL A 100 -1.53 -4.77 -12.07
C VAL A 100 -0.71 -4.02 -11.00
N MET A 101 -1.25 -3.87 -9.80
CA MET A 101 -0.55 -3.24 -8.68
C MET A 101 0.71 -4.02 -8.32
N HIS A 102 0.61 -5.35 -8.22
CA HIS A 102 1.73 -6.23 -7.91
C HIS A 102 2.82 -6.14 -8.98
N GLY A 103 2.46 -6.23 -10.26
CA GLY A 103 3.40 -6.09 -11.38
C GLY A 103 4.11 -4.74 -11.39
N ASN A 104 3.35 -3.65 -11.25
CA ASN A 104 3.91 -2.30 -11.25
C ASN A 104 4.83 -2.04 -10.06
N LEU A 105 4.44 -2.49 -8.85
CA LEU A 105 5.24 -2.32 -7.65
C LEU A 105 6.55 -3.12 -7.76
N ASN A 106 6.49 -4.36 -8.23
CA ASN A 106 7.68 -5.18 -8.42
C ASN A 106 8.64 -4.58 -9.45
N GLU A 107 8.14 -4.06 -10.57
CA GLU A 107 9.00 -3.40 -11.56
C GLU A 107 9.61 -2.10 -11.01
N ALA A 108 8.85 -1.31 -10.25
CA ALA A 108 9.38 -0.12 -9.58
C ALA A 108 10.48 -0.47 -8.57
N LEU A 109 10.28 -1.50 -7.75
CA LEU A 109 11.28 -2.00 -6.81
C LEU A 109 12.53 -2.53 -7.53
N ARG A 110 12.36 -3.26 -8.64
CA ARG A 110 13.48 -3.75 -9.45
C ARG A 110 14.32 -2.61 -10.01
N ARG A 111 13.67 -1.58 -10.57
CA ARG A 111 14.36 -0.38 -11.09
C ARG A 111 15.10 0.36 -9.99
N LEU A 112 14.47 0.53 -8.83
CA LEU A 112 15.10 1.16 -7.67
C LEU A 112 16.33 0.37 -7.22
N HIS A 113 16.23 -0.95 -7.15
CA HIS A 113 17.34 -1.81 -6.75
C HIS A 113 18.54 -1.68 -7.71
N ILE A 114 18.29 -1.73 -9.03
CA ILE A 114 19.34 -1.53 -10.04
C ILE A 114 19.97 -0.15 -9.91
N ALA A 115 19.17 0.90 -9.76
CA ALA A 115 19.69 2.26 -9.59
C ALA A 115 20.57 2.37 -8.34
N ASN A 116 20.15 1.74 -7.23
CA ASN A 116 20.92 1.73 -6.00
C ASN A 116 22.26 1.01 -6.17
N GLU A 117 22.28 -0.17 -6.81
CA GLU A 117 23.53 -0.88 -7.13
C GLU A 117 24.47 -0.04 -8.00
N MET A 118 23.93 0.65 -9.01
CA MET A 118 24.71 1.54 -9.87
C MET A 118 25.34 2.70 -9.08
N ILE A 119 24.57 3.32 -8.17
CA ILE A 119 25.06 4.39 -7.30
C ILE A 119 26.15 3.86 -6.37
N SER A 120 25.95 2.71 -5.73
CA SER A 120 26.97 2.11 -4.85
C SER A 120 28.27 1.80 -5.61
N ARG A 121 28.18 1.26 -6.83
CA ARG A 121 29.37 1.04 -7.69
C ARG A 121 30.07 2.34 -8.08
N LEU A 122 29.30 3.39 -8.34
CA LEU A 122 29.86 4.70 -8.67
C LEU A 122 30.57 5.32 -7.46
N GLN A 123 29.96 5.28 -6.28
CA GLN A 123 30.56 5.74 -5.03
C GLN A 123 31.84 4.98 -4.70
N GLN A 124 31.85 3.65 -4.87
CA GLN A 124 33.05 2.85 -4.65
C GLN A 124 34.19 3.29 -5.58
N ARG A 125 33.90 3.46 -6.88
CA ARG A 125 34.90 3.91 -7.85
C ARG A 125 35.44 5.31 -7.52
N GLU A 126 34.57 6.21 -7.06
CA GLU A 126 34.97 7.56 -6.64
C GLU A 126 35.89 7.50 -5.42
N GLN A 127 35.55 6.67 -4.43
CA GLN A 127 36.38 6.45 -3.23
C GLN A 127 37.77 5.91 -3.60
N GLU A 128 37.84 4.90 -4.46
CA GLU A 128 39.10 4.32 -4.95
C GLU A 128 39.94 5.37 -5.71
N ASN A 129 39.32 6.19 -6.54
CA ASN A 129 40.00 7.26 -7.28
C ASN A 129 40.58 8.31 -6.33
N LEU A 130 39.81 8.74 -5.32
CA LEU A 130 40.27 9.70 -4.31
C LEU A 130 41.46 9.14 -3.51
N GLN A 131 41.43 7.85 -3.15
CA GLN A 131 42.56 7.19 -2.49
C GLN A 131 43.80 7.21 -3.38
N LEU A 132 43.68 6.79 -4.65
CA LEU A 132 44.80 6.79 -5.60
C LEU A 132 45.37 8.19 -5.83
N GLN A 133 44.52 9.22 -5.94
CA GLN A 133 44.99 10.60 -6.09
C GLN A 133 45.73 11.10 -4.84
N THR A 134 45.22 10.75 -3.67
CA THR A 134 45.86 11.10 -2.40
C THR A 134 47.23 10.42 -2.29
N GLU A 135 47.31 9.13 -2.59
CA GLU A 135 48.56 8.37 -2.60
C GLU A 135 49.56 8.95 -3.61
N LYS A 136 49.11 9.26 -4.84
CA LYS A 136 49.96 9.90 -5.86
C LYS A 136 50.47 11.27 -5.41
N ARG A 137 49.65 12.06 -4.72
CA ARG A 137 50.08 13.34 -4.14
C ARG A 137 51.14 13.12 -3.06
N MET A 138 50.88 12.21 -2.12
CA MET A 138 51.79 11.91 -1.01
C MET A 138 53.15 11.41 -1.50
N THR A 139 53.16 10.49 -2.47
CA THR A 139 54.40 9.98 -3.10
C THR A 139 55.17 11.09 -3.83
N GLY A 140 54.48 12.00 -4.52
CA GLY A 140 55.12 13.16 -5.13
C GLY A 140 55.71 14.14 -4.10
N GLU A 141 55.02 14.36 -2.98
CA GLU A 141 55.50 15.19 -1.89
C GLU A 141 56.72 14.60 -1.19
N THR A 142 56.71 13.28 -0.91
CA THR A 142 57.86 12.60 -0.30
C THR A 142 59.06 12.61 -1.22
N GLN A 143 58.88 12.37 -2.52
CA GLN A 143 59.96 12.44 -3.51
C GLN A 143 60.56 13.85 -3.57
N ARG A 144 59.74 14.89 -3.64
CA ARG A 144 60.22 16.28 -3.68
C ARG A 144 60.97 16.66 -2.40
N ARG A 145 60.48 16.19 -1.24
CA ARG A 145 61.16 16.38 0.04
C ARG A 145 62.53 15.71 0.04
N ALA A 146 62.62 14.46 -0.40
CA ALA A 146 63.90 13.74 -0.50
C ALA A 146 64.89 14.45 -1.44
N GLN A 147 64.42 14.89 -2.62
CA GLN A 147 65.24 15.67 -3.56
C GLN A 147 65.73 16.99 -2.94
N TRP A 148 64.88 17.68 -2.18
CA TRP A 148 65.26 18.90 -1.49
C TRP A 148 66.30 18.63 -0.39
N GLU A 149 66.13 17.57 0.38
CA GLU A 149 67.10 17.16 1.42
C GLU A 149 68.46 16.81 0.82
N GLU A 150 68.49 16.07 -0.29
CA GLU A 150 69.71 15.75 -1.03
C GLU A 150 70.39 17.03 -1.57
N PHE A 151 69.61 17.92 -2.19
CA PHE A 151 70.11 19.20 -2.69
C PHE A 151 70.71 20.05 -1.56
N MET A 152 70.03 20.17 -0.42
CA MET A 152 70.50 20.95 0.73
C MET A 152 71.79 20.36 1.32
N LYS A 153 71.91 19.03 1.35
CA LYS A 153 73.14 18.36 1.78
C LYS A 153 74.31 18.69 0.85
N GLU A 154 74.09 18.70 -0.46
CA GLU A 154 75.12 19.08 -1.43
C GLU A 154 75.51 20.55 -1.29
N GLN A 155 74.54 21.47 -1.12
CA GLN A 155 74.83 22.88 -0.86
C GLN A 155 75.68 23.09 0.39
N GLN A 156 75.40 22.33 1.46
CA GLN A 156 76.21 22.38 2.68
C GLN A 156 77.62 21.84 2.45
N ASN A 157 77.77 20.77 1.67
CA ASN A 157 79.09 20.22 1.32
C ASN A 157 79.92 21.23 0.52
N ILE A 158 79.34 21.84 -0.51
CA ILE A 158 79.99 22.88 -1.32
C ILE A 158 80.43 24.05 -0.43
N LYS A 159 79.56 24.50 0.49
CA LYS A 159 79.92 25.57 1.43
C LYS A 159 81.15 25.20 2.26
N VAL A 160 81.20 24.00 2.84
CA VAL A 160 82.35 23.55 3.64
C VAL A 160 83.63 23.54 2.80
N VAL A 161 83.58 23.02 1.57
CA VAL A 161 84.74 23.02 0.66
C VAL A 161 85.23 24.43 0.37
N VAL A 162 84.34 25.37 0.06
CA VAL A 162 84.69 26.77 -0.20
C VAL A 162 85.29 27.43 1.05
N ASP A 163 84.69 27.21 2.23
CA ASP A 163 85.19 27.75 3.49
C ASP A 163 86.60 27.21 3.82
N GLU A 164 86.86 25.93 3.54
CA GLU A 164 88.19 25.32 3.68
C GLU A 164 89.21 25.90 2.69
N GLU A 165 88.85 26.05 1.41
CA GLU A 165 89.71 26.65 0.39
C GLU A 165 90.05 28.09 0.73
N HIS A 166 89.05 28.87 1.16
CA HIS A 166 89.23 30.24 1.61
C HIS A 166 90.18 30.30 2.83
N THR A 167 90.01 29.41 3.81
CA THR A 167 90.89 29.35 4.99
C THR A 167 92.34 29.07 4.57
N LYS A 168 92.57 28.06 3.72
CA LYS A 168 93.90 27.74 3.18
C LYS A 168 94.50 28.91 2.39
N ALA A 169 93.70 29.65 1.62
CA ALA A 169 94.16 30.81 0.88
C ALA A 169 94.59 31.96 1.81
N MET A 170 93.81 32.23 2.86
CA MET A 170 94.18 33.21 3.88
C MET A 170 95.46 32.83 4.63
N GLU A 171 95.63 31.55 4.97
CA GLU A 171 96.84 31.05 5.62
C GLU A 171 98.08 31.26 4.75
N ARG A 172 98.02 30.88 3.46
CA ARG A 172 99.12 31.13 2.52
C ARG A 172 99.44 32.62 2.37
N LEU A 173 98.40 33.47 2.32
CA LEU A 173 98.59 34.91 2.22
C LEU A 173 99.29 35.45 3.47
N LYS A 174 98.86 35.00 4.66
CA LYS A 174 99.51 35.34 5.93
C LYS A 174 100.97 34.90 5.95
N GLU A 175 101.26 33.66 5.54
CA GLU A 175 102.64 33.16 5.44
C GLU A 175 103.50 34.01 4.49
N GLN A 176 102.94 34.48 3.36
CA GLN A 176 103.64 35.39 2.44
C GLN A 176 103.95 36.75 3.09
N TYR A 177 103.00 37.33 3.82
CA TYR A 177 103.22 38.59 4.54
C TYR A 177 104.26 38.41 5.66
N ASP A 178 104.20 37.33 6.44
CA ASP A 178 105.17 37.03 7.50
C ASP A 178 106.59 36.83 6.92
N ALA A 179 106.71 36.19 5.75
CA ALA A 179 107.98 36.03 5.05
C ALA A 179 108.54 37.39 4.56
N MET A 180 107.68 38.22 3.97
CA MET A 180 108.04 39.56 3.52
C MET A 180 108.45 40.46 4.69
N GLU A 181 107.76 40.39 5.83
CA GLU A 181 108.11 41.12 7.05
C GLU A 181 109.51 40.71 7.55
N LYS A 182 109.82 39.41 7.58
CA LYS A 182 111.15 38.91 7.93
C LYS A 182 112.23 39.40 6.97
N ASP A 183 111.95 39.43 5.66
CA ASP A 183 112.91 39.91 4.68
C ASP A 183 113.12 41.43 4.79
N LEU A 184 112.06 42.22 5.00
CA LEU A 184 112.17 43.65 5.30
C LEU A 184 112.98 43.91 6.57
N ALA A 185 112.78 43.11 7.63
CA ALA A 185 113.57 43.20 8.86
C ALA A 185 115.06 42.91 8.64
N LYS A 186 115.43 42.07 7.67
CA LYS A 186 116.84 41.82 7.29
C LYS A 186 117.47 42.99 6.53
N TYR A 187 116.68 43.79 5.80
CA TYR A 187 117.16 44.99 5.09
C TYR A 187 117.15 46.26 5.97
N ALA A 188 116.49 46.24 7.13
CA ALA A 188 116.38 47.36 8.07
C ALA A 188 117.40 47.31 9.23
N ALA A 189 118.34 46.38 9.22
CA ALA A 189 119.47 46.25 10.15
C ALA A 189 120.80 46.42 9.40
#